data_AF-A0A2E4MFY4-F1
#
_entry.id   AF-A0A2E4MFY4-F1
#
_cell.length_a   1.000
_cell.length_b   1.000
_cell.length_c   1.000
_cell.angle_alpha   90.00
_cell.angle_beta   90.00
_cell.angle_gamma   90.00
#
_symmetry.space_group_name_H-M   'P 1'
#
loop_
_entity.id
_entity.type
_entity.pdbx_description
1 polymer ?
#
loop_
_entity_poly.entity_id
_entity_poly.type
_entity_poly.pdbx_seq_one_letter_code
_entity_poly.pdbx_strand_id
1 'polypeptide(L)'
;MKINIHSIKGDVVDKMDADEKIFKVELNKSVVRQAILAEMTNLRQGTHASKNRSSVRGGGKKPWKQKGRGVARAGTIRSPLWKGGGVVFGPEPHSYKHKLPKKMKKLARRSVVSDKLSRGEFMVLDSINIKTKKTSEFVLMLKELKLENKKVTILVSSFEENLILSSRNVRNVFIEDVKNISVYDMIDSDMVVTDKQGLSNLIEALA
;
A
#
# COMPACT_ATOMS: atom_id res chain seq x y z
N MET A 1 -10.97 -25.81 -6.52
CA MET A 1 -10.31 -25.37 -7.77
C MET A 1 -8.87 -25.87 -7.80
N LYS A 2 -8.34 -26.26 -8.96
CA LYS A 2 -6.95 -26.68 -9.13
C LYS A 2 -6.09 -25.53 -9.65
N ILE A 3 -4.99 -25.24 -8.98
CA ILE A 3 -4.00 -24.23 -9.39
C ILE A 3 -2.76 -24.95 -9.92
N ASN A 4 -2.31 -24.59 -11.12
CA ASN A 4 -1.12 -25.18 -11.72
C ASN A 4 0.14 -24.60 -11.06
N ILE A 5 1.11 -25.47 -10.78
CA ILE A 5 2.44 -25.11 -10.30
C ILE A 5 3.39 -25.18 -11.49
N HIS A 6 4.10 -24.08 -11.73
CA HIS A 6 5.04 -23.94 -12.82
C HIS A 6 6.49 -24.11 -12.34
N SER A 7 7.34 -24.66 -13.20
CA SER A 7 8.79 -24.57 -13.05
C SER A 7 9.27 -23.17 -13.42
N ILE A 8 10.52 -22.83 -13.08
CA ILE A 8 11.20 -21.61 -13.53
C ILE A 8 11.21 -21.50 -15.06
N LYS A 9 11.22 -22.64 -15.77
CA LYS A 9 11.13 -22.73 -17.23
C LYS A 9 9.72 -22.53 -17.82
N GLY A 10 8.70 -22.40 -16.97
CA GLY A 10 7.30 -22.21 -17.36
C GLY A 10 6.48 -23.50 -17.53
N ASP A 11 7.11 -24.67 -17.48
CA ASP A 11 6.42 -25.97 -17.60
C ASP A 11 5.55 -26.26 -16.38
N VAL A 12 4.39 -26.89 -16.58
CA VAL A 12 3.49 -27.30 -15.47
C VAL A 12 4.05 -28.58 -14.84
N VAL A 13 4.45 -28.49 -13.58
CA VAL A 13 5.08 -29.59 -12.82
C VAL A 13 4.07 -30.33 -11.95
N ASP A 14 3.19 -29.58 -11.27
CA ASP A 14 2.26 -30.12 -10.28
C ASP A 14 0.94 -29.32 -10.27
N LYS A 15 -0.08 -29.85 -9.60
CA LYS A 15 -1.37 -29.16 -9.39
C LYS A 15 -1.73 -29.20 -7.91
N MET A 16 -2.03 -28.04 -7.34
CA MET A 16 -2.47 -27.93 -5.95
C MET A 16 -3.98 -27.69 -5.89
N ASP A 17 -4.65 -28.44 -5.02
CA ASP A 17 -6.06 -28.21 -4.72
C ASP A 17 -6.23 -27.02 -3.78
N ALA A 18 -7.11 -26.11 -4.15
CA ALA A 18 -7.39 -24.87 -3.44
C ALA A 18 -8.90 -24.74 -3.21
N ASP A 19 -9.29 -24.32 -1.99
CA ASP A 19 -10.70 -24.20 -1.59
C ASP A 19 -11.41 -23.12 -2.43
N GLU A 20 -12.53 -23.50 -3.05
CA GLU A 20 -13.33 -22.61 -3.90
C GLU A 20 -13.91 -21.44 -3.10
N LYS A 21 -14.15 -21.62 -1.80
CA LYS A 21 -14.67 -20.55 -0.94
C LYS A 21 -13.70 -19.37 -0.80
N ILE A 22 -12.40 -19.60 -1.02
CA ILE A 22 -11.35 -18.58 -0.88
C ILE A 22 -11.02 -17.94 -2.23
N PHE A 23 -10.94 -18.76 -3.29
CA PHE A 23 -10.44 -18.34 -4.60
C PHE A 23 -11.50 -18.17 -5.69
N LYS A 24 -12.77 -18.50 -5.41
CA LYS A 24 -13.90 -18.34 -6.34
C LYS A 24 -14.95 -17.40 -5.75
N VAL A 25 -14.48 -16.24 -5.29
CA VAL A 25 -15.33 -15.16 -4.75
C VAL A 25 -15.52 -14.09 -5.80
N GLU A 26 -16.76 -13.62 -5.99
CA GLU A 26 -17.04 -12.50 -6.88
C GLU A 26 -16.39 -11.21 -6.38
N LEU A 27 -15.83 -10.42 -7.31
CA LEU A 27 -15.12 -9.19 -7.00
C LEU A 27 -16.06 -8.12 -6.41
N ASN A 28 -15.95 -7.89 -5.09
CA ASN A 28 -16.64 -6.77 -4.45
C ASN A 28 -15.83 -5.45 -4.57
N LYS A 29 -16.06 -4.72 -5.67
CA LYS A 29 -15.35 -3.45 -5.98
C LYS A 29 -15.45 -2.40 -4.87
N SER A 30 -16.59 -2.32 -4.16
CA SER A 30 -16.79 -1.34 -3.09
C SER A 30 -15.89 -1.61 -1.89
N VAL A 31 -15.84 -2.87 -1.44
CA VAL A 31 -15.01 -3.29 -0.30
C VAL A 31 -13.53 -3.18 -0.63
N VAL A 32 -13.14 -3.53 -1.86
CA VAL A 32 -11.77 -3.37 -2.36
C VAL A 32 -11.36 -1.89 -2.36
N ARG A 33 -12.19 -1.00 -2.92
CA ARG A 33 -11.92 0.44 -2.91
C ARG A 33 -11.76 0.99 -1.50
N GLN A 34 -12.62 0.58 -0.56
CA GLN A 34 -12.52 1.02 0.83
C GLN A 34 -11.24 0.53 1.50
N ALA A 35 -10.80 -0.70 1.22
CA ALA A 35 -9.53 -1.24 1.71
C ALA A 35 -8.35 -0.39 1.24
N ILE A 36 -8.29 -0.09 -0.06
CA ILE A 36 -7.25 0.75 -0.66
C ILE A 36 -7.26 2.17 -0.08
N LEU A 37 -8.43 2.80 0.00
CA LEU A 37 -8.54 4.16 0.54
C LEU A 37 -8.11 4.21 2.01
N ALA A 38 -8.50 3.22 2.82
CA ALA A 38 -8.08 3.15 4.21
C ALA A 38 -6.56 3.03 4.32
N GLU A 39 -5.93 2.19 3.49
CA GLU A 39 -4.48 2.03 3.43
C GLU A 39 -3.76 3.33 3.01
N MET A 40 -4.12 3.91 1.87
CA MET A 40 -3.53 5.17 1.39
C MET A 40 -3.71 6.32 2.39
N THR A 41 -4.86 6.37 3.07
CA THR A 41 -5.13 7.39 4.08
C THR A 41 -4.27 7.16 5.33
N ASN A 42 -4.05 5.91 5.73
CA ASN A 42 -3.20 5.54 6.87
C ASN A 42 -1.71 5.82 6.64
N LEU A 43 -1.25 5.86 5.39
CA LEU A 43 0.14 6.20 5.03
C LEU A 43 0.45 7.70 5.25
N ARG A 44 -0.56 8.55 5.44
CA ARG A 44 -0.36 10.00 5.63
C ARG A 44 0.12 10.31 7.04
N GLN A 45 1.21 11.09 7.14
CA GLN A 45 1.81 11.45 8.42
C GLN A 45 1.07 12.56 9.19
N GLY A 46 0.52 13.56 8.49
CA GLY A 46 -0.24 14.65 9.11
C GLY A 46 0.56 15.69 9.89
N THR A 47 1.82 15.92 9.53
CA THR A 47 2.75 16.85 10.20
C THR A 47 2.62 18.32 9.77
N HIS A 48 1.44 18.73 9.28
CA HIS A 48 1.19 20.10 8.83
C HIS A 48 0.68 20.96 9.99
N ALA A 49 1.21 22.17 10.14
CA ALA A 49 0.78 23.10 11.18
C ALA A 49 0.82 24.55 10.69
N SER A 50 -0.01 25.38 11.29
CA SER A 50 -0.05 26.83 11.07
C SER A 50 -0.14 27.57 12.40
N LYS A 51 0.36 28.81 12.45
CA LYS A 51 0.23 29.64 13.66
C LYS A 51 -1.10 30.37 13.61
N ASN A 52 -2.00 29.98 14.51
CA ASN A 52 -3.21 30.76 14.77
C ASN A 52 -2.86 32.10 15.46
N ARG A 53 -3.86 32.97 15.63
CA ARG A 53 -3.69 34.32 16.24
C ARG A 53 -2.98 34.29 17.59
N SER A 54 -3.22 33.27 18.43
CA SER A 54 -2.61 33.12 19.75
C SER A 54 -1.15 32.68 19.70
N SER A 55 -0.79 31.84 18.73
CA SER A 55 0.56 31.25 18.60
C SER A 55 1.55 32.16 17.86
N VAL A 56 1.10 33.24 17.21
CA VAL A 56 1.99 34.27 16.65
C VAL A 56 2.57 35.12 17.78
N ARG A 57 3.90 35.32 17.79
CA ARG A 57 4.61 36.15 18.78
C ARG A 57 4.26 37.63 18.60
N GLY A 58 4.00 38.34 19.70
CA GLY A 58 3.72 39.79 19.70
C GLY A 58 2.28 40.14 20.12
N GLY A 59 1.83 41.36 19.82
CA GLY A 59 0.48 41.85 20.14
C GLY A 59 0.17 41.94 21.64
N GLY A 60 -1.12 41.83 22.01
CA GLY A 60 -1.61 41.88 23.40
C GLY A 60 -2.12 43.26 23.83
N LYS A 61 -1.43 44.33 23.46
CA LYS A 61 -1.93 45.70 23.63
C LYS A 61 -2.78 46.10 22.43
N LYS A 62 -3.89 46.81 22.69
CA LYS A 62 -4.72 47.40 21.65
C LYS A 62 -3.90 48.45 20.86
N PRO A 63 -3.84 48.38 19.53
CA PRO A 63 -3.01 49.29 18.73
C PRO A 63 -3.38 50.77 18.90
N TRP A 64 -4.67 51.08 19.08
CA TRP A 64 -5.16 52.44 19.33
C TRP A 64 -6.49 52.48 20.11
N LYS A 65 -6.86 53.68 20.58
CA LYS A 65 -8.12 53.94 21.29
C LYS A 65 -9.35 53.55 20.43
N GLN A 66 -10.46 53.19 21.08
CA GLN A 66 -11.68 52.70 20.40
C GLN A 66 -12.34 53.73 19.48
N LYS A 67 -12.18 55.02 19.78
CA LYS A 67 -12.74 56.17 19.03
C LYS A 67 -11.71 57.32 19.04
N GLY A 68 -11.92 58.32 18.18
CA GLY A 68 -11.13 59.56 18.16
C GLY A 68 -9.87 59.57 17.27
N ARG A 69 -9.64 58.51 16.46
CA ARG A 69 -8.45 58.40 15.58
C ARG A 69 -8.76 58.51 14.08
N GLY A 70 -10.02 58.45 13.66
CA GLY A 70 -10.41 58.52 12.24
C GLY A 70 -10.09 57.29 11.38
N VAL A 71 -9.44 56.25 11.93
CA VAL A 71 -9.13 54.99 11.24
C VAL A 71 -10.06 53.85 11.66
N ALA A 72 -10.10 52.77 10.88
CA ALA A 72 -10.84 51.54 11.22
C ALA A 72 -10.43 51.01 12.61
N ARG A 73 -11.35 50.36 13.32
CA ARG A 73 -11.08 49.83 14.68
C ARG A 73 -10.25 48.55 14.59
N ALA A 74 -9.19 48.46 15.40
CA ALA A 74 -8.39 47.23 15.53
C ALA A 74 -8.21 46.83 17.00
N GLY A 75 -8.27 45.52 17.25
CA GLY A 75 -8.08 44.94 18.59
C GLY A 75 -6.65 44.49 18.86
N THR A 76 -5.93 44.00 17.84
CA THR A 76 -4.57 43.45 17.96
C THR A 76 -3.87 43.48 16.61
N ILE A 77 -2.54 43.63 16.61
CA ILE A 77 -1.71 43.54 15.40
C ILE A 77 -1.56 42.10 14.88
N ARG A 78 -1.91 41.08 15.68
CA ARG A 78 -1.85 39.65 15.30
C ARG A 78 -3.07 39.15 14.54
N SER A 79 -4.02 40.04 14.24
CA SER A 79 -5.26 39.69 13.54
C SER A 79 -4.94 39.13 12.14
N PRO A 80 -5.68 38.13 11.64
CA PRO A 80 -5.47 37.57 10.30
C PRO A 80 -5.55 38.59 9.16
N LEU A 81 -6.23 39.71 9.38
CA LEU A 81 -6.34 40.81 8.42
C LEU A 81 -5.02 41.60 8.26
N TRP A 82 -4.09 41.44 9.20
CA TRP A 82 -2.83 42.18 9.25
C TRP A 82 -1.70 41.38 8.62
N LYS A 83 -0.76 42.07 7.98
CA LYS A 83 0.49 41.46 7.49
C LYS A 83 1.26 40.85 8.66
N GLY A 84 1.58 39.55 8.54
CA GLY A 84 2.24 38.79 9.62
C GLY A 84 1.32 38.39 10.78
N GLY A 85 0.00 38.56 10.62
CA GLY A 85 -1.01 38.04 11.54
C GLY A 85 -1.14 36.51 11.52
N GLY A 86 -1.94 35.97 12.44
CA GLY A 86 -2.20 34.53 12.49
C GLY A 86 -3.11 34.05 11.36
N VAL A 87 -3.01 32.78 11.00
CA VAL A 87 -3.87 32.15 9.98
C VAL A 87 -5.20 31.70 10.60
N VAL A 88 -6.31 31.91 9.89
CA VAL A 88 -7.65 31.41 10.29
C VAL A 88 -7.91 30.09 9.57
N PHE A 89 -8.37 29.07 10.32
CA PHE A 89 -8.66 27.73 9.79
C PHE A 89 -7.52 27.13 8.95
N GLY A 90 -6.29 27.39 9.39
CA GLY A 90 -5.11 26.81 8.76
C GLY A 90 -4.97 25.32 9.11
N PRO A 91 -4.02 24.63 8.44
CA PRO A 91 -3.71 23.24 8.73
C PRO A 91 -3.30 23.03 10.20
N GLU A 92 -3.82 21.96 10.81
CA GLU A 92 -3.46 21.50 12.15
C GLU A 92 -3.02 20.02 12.13
N PRO A 93 -2.00 19.62 12.92
CA PRO A 93 -1.53 18.25 12.93
C PRO A 93 -2.63 17.31 13.41
N HIS A 94 -2.92 16.27 12.64
CA HIS A 94 -3.94 15.29 12.99
C HIS A 94 -3.62 13.91 12.43
N SER A 95 -4.23 12.89 13.02
CA SER A 95 -4.14 11.51 12.57
C SER A 95 -5.15 11.24 11.45
N TYR A 96 -4.69 10.64 10.36
CA TYR A 96 -5.53 10.17 9.25
C TYR A 96 -6.04 8.73 9.45
N LYS A 97 -5.75 8.07 10.59
CA LYS A 97 -6.02 6.64 10.77
C LYS A 97 -7.50 6.26 10.56
N HIS A 98 -7.75 5.40 9.59
CA HIS A 98 -9.04 4.81 9.28
C HIS A 98 -8.99 3.27 9.42
N LYS A 99 -9.81 2.71 10.32
CA LYS A 99 -9.84 1.27 10.64
C LYS A 99 -11.02 0.59 9.96
N LEU A 100 -10.74 -0.51 9.26
CA LEU A 100 -11.76 -1.38 8.67
C LEU A 100 -12.03 -2.63 9.52
N PRO A 101 -13.27 -3.15 9.53
CA PRO A 101 -13.61 -4.44 10.13
C PRO A 101 -12.76 -5.59 9.56
N LYS A 102 -12.39 -6.56 10.40
CA LYS A 102 -11.55 -7.71 9.98
C LYS A 102 -12.18 -8.50 8.83
N LYS A 103 -13.50 -8.70 8.86
CA LYS A 103 -14.25 -9.40 7.79
C LYS A 103 -14.13 -8.70 6.44
N MET A 104 -14.20 -7.36 6.42
CA MET A 104 -14.05 -6.59 5.18
C MET A 104 -12.63 -6.67 4.62
N LYS A 105 -11.61 -6.64 5.48
CA LYS A 105 -10.21 -6.81 5.04
C LYS A 105 -9.98 -8.19 4.41
N LYS A 106 -10.48 -9.26 5.04
CA LYS A 106 -10.39 -10.62 4.48
C LYS A 106 -11.15 -10.73 3.16
N LEU A 107 -12.37 -10.19 3.09
CA LEU A 107 -13.17 -10.21 1.87
C LEU A 107 -12.48 -9.45 0.71
N ALA A 108 -11.87 -8.30 0.99
CA ALA A 108 -11.12 -7.54 -0.01
C ALA A 108 -9.96 -8.36 -0.59
N ARG A 109 -9.14 -8.97 0.27
CA ARG A 109 -8.02 -9.82 -0.17
C ARG A 109 -8.52 -11.02 -1.00
N ARG A 110 -9.51 -11.77 -0.52
CA ARG A 110 -10.11 -12.90 -1.25
C ARG A 110 -10.64 -12.48 -2.63
N SER A 111 -11.34 -11.34 -2.69
CA SER A 111 -11.91 -10.80 -3.93
C SER A 111 -10.83 -10.48 -4.97
N VAL A 112 -9.71 -9.87 -4.55
CA VAL A 112 -8.62 -9.51 -5.46
C VAL A 112 -7.84 -10.74 -5.92
N VAL A 113 -7.53 -11.68 -5.03
CA VAL A 113 -6.82 -12.90 -5.42
C VAL A 113 -7.66 -13.74 -6.38
N SER A 114 -8.97 -13.86 -6.13
CA SER A 114 -9.93 -14.51 -7.03
C SER A 114 -9.94 -13.86 -8.43
N ASP A 115 -10.00 -12.53 -8.48
CA ASP A 115 -9.97 -11.77 -9.74
C ASP A 115 -8.63 -11.97 -10.49
N LYS A 116 -7.49 -11.90 -9.79
CA LYS A 116 -6.16 -12.16 -10.36
C LYS A 116 -6.02 -13.57 -10.94
N LEU A 117 -6.51 -14.59 -10.22
CA LEU A 117 -6.54 -15.96 -10.70
C LEU A 117 -7.43 -16.11 -11.95
N SER A 118 -8.60 -15.47 -11.96
CA SER A 118 -9.54 -15.53 -13.09
C SER A 118 -8.97 -14.92 -14.37
N ARG A 119 -8.07 -13.93 -14.25
CA ARG A 119 -7.39 -13.26 -15.38
C ARG A 119 -6.08 -13.93 -15.79
N GLY A 120 -5.62 -14.96 -15.07
CA GLY A 120 -4.31 -15.57 -15.29
C GLY A 120 -3.14 -14.66 -14.87
N GLU A 121 -3.39 -13.70 -13.98
CA GLU A 121 -2.42 -12.73 -13.45
C GLU A 121 -1.78 -13.21 -12.13
N PHE A 122 -1.94 -14.50 -11.81
CA PHE A 122 -1.41 -15.15 -10.61
C PHE A 122 -0.70 -16.44 -11.01
N MET A 123 0.58 -16.58 -10.64
CA MET A 123 1.42 -17.71 -11.00
C MET A 123 2.06 -18.31 -9.74
N VAL A 124 2.04 -19.64 -9.68
CA VAL A 124 2.66 -20.40 -8.59
C VAL A 124 3.87 -21.11 -9.16
N LEU A 125 5.02 -20.91 -8.54
CA LEU A 125 6.27 -21.58 -8.84
C LEU A 125 6.50 -22.71 -7.84
N ASP A 126 7.16 -23.78 -8.28
CA ASP A 126 7.54 -24.88 -7.39
C ASP A 126 8.49 -24.41 -6.28
N SER A 127 9.54 -23.69 -6.67
CA SER A 127 10.45 -23.01 -5.75
C SER A 127 11.02 -21.74 -6.35
N ILE A 128 11.25 -20.73 -5.50
CA ILE A 128 11.91 -19.48 -5.85
C ILE A 128 13.20 -19.44 -5.03
N ASN A 129 14.29 -19.97 -5.58
CA ASN A 129 15.57 -20.00 -4.88
C ASN A 129 16.67 -19.41 -5.77
N ILE A 130 17.30 -18.34 -5.27
CA ILE A 130 18.47 -17.74 -5.90
C ILE A 130 19.68 -18.04 -5.02
N LYS A 131 20.59 -18.87 -5.54
CA LYS A 131 21.77 -19.31 -4.80
C LYS A 131 22.79 -18.19 -4.60
N THR A 132 22.81 -17.20 -5.49
CA THR A 132 23.75 -16.08 -5.45
C THR A 132 23.04 -14.75 -5.16
N LYS A 133 23.82 -13.70 -4.84
CA LYS A 133 23.31 -12.33 -4.62
C LYS A 133 23.33 -11.50 -5.92
N LYS A 134 23.17 -12.15 -7.08
CA LYS A 134 23.30 -11.49 -8.40
C LYS A 134 21.94 -11.11 -8.99
N THR A 135 21.79 -9.83 -9.30
CA THR A 135 20.62 -9.29 -10.01
C THR A 135 20.46 -9.89 -11.41
N SER A 136 21.54 -10.26 -12.08
CA SER A 136 21.49 -10.87 -13.41
C SER A 136 20.75 -12.20 -13.44
N GLU A 137 20.95 -13.05 -12.42
CA GLU A 137 20.25 -14.35 -12.31
C GLU A 137 18.75 -14.13 -12.08
N PHE A 138 18.40 -13.16 -11.24
CA PHE A 138 17.00 -12.79 -11.01
C PHE A 138 16.32 -12.24 -12.26
N VAL A 139 17.01 -11.38 -13.02
CA VAL A 139 16.49 -10.86 -14.29
C VAL A 139 16.30 -11.99 -15.30
N LEU A 140 17.26 -12.93 -15.40
CA LEU A 140 17.12 -14.12 -16.26
C LEU A 140 15.89 -14.95 -15.90
N MET A 141 15.63 -15.19 -14.62
CA MET A 141 14.40 -15.86 -14.15
C MET A 141 13.13 -15.12 -14.62
N LEU A 142 13.10 -13.79 -14.52
CA LEU A 142 11.98 -13.00 -15.02
C LEU A 142 11.84 -13.07 -16.56
N LYS A 143 12.95 -13.21 -17.29
CA LYS A 143 12.93 -13.42 -18.76
C LYS A 143 12.28 -14.75 -19.13
N GLU A 144 12.71 -15.82 -18.47
CA GLU A 144 12.19 -17.17 -18.70
C GLU A 144 10.68 -17.25 -18.43
N LEU A 145 10.21 -16.55 -17.39
CA LEU A 145 8.79 -16.44 -17.04
C LEU A 145 8.01 -15.42 -17.88
N LYS A 146 8.67 -14.70 -18.80
CA LYS A 146 8.09 -13.64 -19.66
C LYS A 146 7.48 -12.48 -18.86
N LEU A 147 8.12 -12.08 -17.76
CA LEU A 147 7.67 -11.04 -16.84
C LEU A 147 8.52 -9.74 -16.87
N GLU A 148 9.51 -9.61 -17.76
CA GLU A 148 10.47 -8.50 -17.78
C GLU A 148 9.85 -7.10 -17.76
N ASN A 149 8.75 -6.91 -18.52
CA ASN A 149 8.11 -5.60 -18.70
C ASN A 149 6.87 -5.39 -17.82
N LYS A 150 6.56 -6.35 -16.94
CA LYS A 150 5.39 -6.30 -16.07
C LYS A 150 5.79 -5.89 -14.66
N LYS A 151 4.85 -5.29 -13.94
CA LYS A 151 5.02 -5.06 -12.50
C LYS A 151 4.67 -6.34 -11.75
N VAL A 152 5.66 -6.91 -11.06
CA VAL A 152 5.55 -8.21 -10.42
C VAL A 152 5.63 -8.05 -8.91
N THR A 153 4.64 -8.62 -8.20
CA THR A 153 4.75 -8.81 -6.75
C THR A 153 5.06 -10.28 -6.47
N ILE A 154 6.19 -10.53 -5.81
CA ILE A 154 6.60 -11.86 -5.36
C ILE A 154 6.21 -12.02 -3.89
N LEU A 155 5.33 -12.99 -3.62
CA LEU A 155 4.92 -13.36 -2.29
C LEU A 155 5.78 -14.52 -1.80
N VAL A 156 6.47 -14.31 -0.69
CA VAL A 156 7.37 -15.31 -0.11
C VAL A 156 6.87 -15.73 1.27
N SER A 157 7.06 -17.01 1.60
CA SER A 157 6.76 -17.56 2.93
C SER A 157 7.72 -17.03 4.02
N SER A 158 8.97 -16.77 3.66
CA SER A 158 10.01 -16.23 4.53
C SER A 158 11.02 -15.43 3.72
N PHE A 159 11.57 -14.36 4.29
CA PHE A 159 12.52 -13.51 3.59
C PHE A 159 13.89 -14.17 3.45
N GLU A 160 14.22 -14.64 2.26
CA GLU A 160 15.57 -15.06 1.92
C GLU A 160 16.45 -13.87 1.54
N GLU A 161 17.61 -13.74 2.20
CA GLU A 161 18.52 -12.60 1.99
C GLU A 161 19.00 -12.49 0.54
N ASN A 162 19.31 -13.62 -0.09
CA ASN A 162 19.77 -13.67 -1.48
C ASN A 162 18.71 -13.16 -2.46
N LEU A 163 17.45 -13.54 -2.24
CA LEU A 163 16.33 -13.12 -3.08
C LEU A 163 16.09 -11.61 -2.94
N ILE A 164 16.10 -11.07 -1.71
CA ILE A 164 15.94 -9.63 -1.47
C ILE A 164 17.07 -8.83 -2.12
N LEU A 165 18.33 -9.23 -1.89
CA LEU A 165 19.48 -8.49 -2.41
C LEU A 165 19.56 -8.53 -3.93
N SER A 166 19.13 -9.64 -4.54
CA SER A 166 19.11 -9.78 -6.01
C SER A 166 17.93 -9.05 -6.69
N SER A 167 16.86 -8.75 -5.96
CA SER A 167 15.64 -8.15 -6.53
C SER A 167 15.46 -6.66 -6.24
N ARG A 168 15.95 -6.15 -5.11
CA ARG A 168 15.69 -4.77 -4.64
C ARG A 168 16.07 -3.67 -5.64
N ASN A 169 17.05 -3.93 -6.52
CA ASN A 169 17.47 -2.97 -7.54
C ASN A 169 16.57 -2.95 -8.79
N VAL A 170 15.66 -3.91 -8.93
CA VAL A 170 14.76 -4.03 -10.10
C VAL A 170 13.48 -3.24 -9.84
N ARG A 171 13.27 -2.18 -10.63
CA ARG A 171 12.19 -1.18 -10.40
C ARG A 171 10.76 -1.77 -10.39
N ASN A 172 10.50 -2.77 -11.20
CA ASN A 172 9.16 -3.33 -11.39
C ASN A 172 8.87 -4.54 -10.50
N VAL A 173 9.73 -4.82 -9.53
CA VAL A 173 9.59 -5.96 -8.63
C VAL A 173 9.37 -5.48 -7.21
N PHE A 174 8.34 -6.02 -6.59
CA PHE A 174 8.06 -5.85 -5.18
C PHE A 174 8.07 -7.22 -4.52
N ILE A 175 8.74 -7.35 -3.38
CA ILE A 175 8.78 -8.60 -2.60
C ILE A 175 8.14 -8.32 -1.25
N GLU A 176 7.19 -9.16 -0.87
CA GLU A 176 6.47 -9.03 0.39
C GLU A 176 6.21 -10.41 1.01
N ASP A 177 6.05 -10.45 2.32
CA ASP A 177 5.59 -11.64 3.02
C ASP A 177 4.10 -11.89 2.69
N VAL A 178 3.78 -13.14 2.38
CA VAL A 178 2.42 -13.63 2.20
C VAL A 178 1.47 -13.19 3.32
N LYS A 179 1.95 -13.10 4.57
CA LYS A 179 1.12 -12.71 5.72
C LYS A 179 0.79 -11.20 5.72
N ASN A 180 1.71 -10.38 5.22
CA ASN A 180 1.62 -8.93 5.28
C ASN A 180 0.99 -8.29 4.05
N ILE A 181 0.84 -9.06 2.97
CA ILE A 181 0.35 -8.57 1.69
C ILE A 181 -0.92 -7.70 1.82
N SER A 182 -0.84 -6.51 1.24
CA SER A 182 -1.95 -5.57 1.21
C SER A 182 -2.85 -5.79 0.00
N VAL A 183 -4.03 -5.18 0.02
CA VAL A 183 -4.93 -5.20 -1.14
C VAL A 183 -4.38 -4.26 -2.21
N TYR A 184 -3.72 -3.18 -1.80
CA TYR A 184 -3.09 -2.21 -2.69
C TYR A 184 -1.98 -2.87 -3.53
N ASP A 185 -1.05 -3.58 -2.91
CA ASP A 185 0.10 -4.19 -3.59
C ASP A 185 -0.32 -5.26 -4.62
N MET A 186 -1.42 -5.99 -4.35
CA MET A 186 -1.97 -6.95 -5.30
C MET A 186 -2.62 -6.28 -6.52
N ILE A 187 -3.18 -5.09 -6.36
CA ILE A 187 -3.84 -4.35 -7.45
C ILE A 187 -2.82 -3.54 -8.26
N ASP A 188 -1.82 -3.00 -7.58
CA ASP A 188 -0.75 -2.21 -8.16
C ASP A 188 0.24 -3.06 -8.99
N SER A 189 0.21 -4.38 -8.82
CA SER A 189 0.98 -5.33 -9.63
C SER A 189 0.17 -5.88 -10.79
N ASP A 190 0.85 -6.10 -11.92
CA ASP A 190 0.27 -6.79 -13.08
C ASP A 190 0.23 -8.30 -12.85
N MET A 191 1.30 -8.85 -12.26
CA MET A 191 1.46 -10.27 -11.97
C MET A 191 1.79 -10.51 -10.50
N VAL A 192 1.12 -11.47 -9.87
CA VAL A 192 1.48 -11.97 -8.55
C VAL A 192 2.13 -13.35 -8.70
N VAL A 193 3.31 -13.52 -8.11
CA VAL A 193 4.08 -14.78 -8.16
C VAL A 193 4.29 -15.30 -6.74
N THR A 194 4.02 -16.57 -6.51
CA THR A 194 4.25 -17.20 -5.18
C THR A 194 4.96 -18.54 -5.35
N ASP A 195 5.60 -19.02 -4.30
CA ASP A 195 6.04 -20.40 -4.20
C ASP A 195 4.93 -21.32 -3.65
N LYS A 196 5.13 -22.64 -3.71
CA LYS A 196 4.19 -23.64 -3.17
C LYS A 196 3.92 -23.44 -1.67
N GLN A 197 4.96 -23.12 -0.90
CA GLN A 197 4.80 -22.86 0.54
C GLN A 197 4.05 -21.54 0.78
N GLY A 198 4.37 -20.50 0.01
CA GLY A 198 3.66 -19.23 0.06
C GLY A 198 2.18 -19.37 -0.27
N LEU A 199 1.81 -20.21 -1.24
CA LEU A 199 0.40 -20.49 -1.52
C LEU A 199 -0.31 -21.14 -0.31
N SER A 200 0.33 -22.11 0.36
CA SER A 200 -0.23 -22.72 1.57
C SER A 200 -0.44 -21.69 2.68
N ASN A 201 0.54 -20.83 2.92
CA ASN A 201 0.44 -19.77 3.93
C ASN A 201 -0.63 -18.73 3.56
N LEU A 202 -0.83 -18.47 2.26
CA LEU A 202 -1.85 -17.56 1.78
C LEU A 202 -3.24 -18.12 2.06
N ILE A 203 -3.43 -19.42 1.84
CA ILE A 203 -4.67 -20.13 2.17
C ILE A 203 -4.99 -20.01 3.65
N GLU A 204 -4.00 -20.26 4.52
CA GLU A 204 -4.16 -20.15 5.97
C GLU A 204 -4.50 -18.71 6.41
N ALA A 205 -3.82 -17.70 5.84
CA ALA A 205 -4.07 -16.30 6.15
C ALA A 205 -5.45 -15.81 5.68
N LEU A 206 -5.95 -16.39 4.57
CA LEU A 206 -7.24 -16.03 3.99
C LEU A 206 -8.39 -16.81 4.61
N ALA A 207 -8.18 -18.00 5.19
CA ALA A 207 -9.20 -18.76 5.93
C ALA A 207 -9.82 -17.94 7.07
#